data_AF-A0A031ME98-F1
#
_entry.id   AF-A0A031ME98-F1
#
_cell.length_a   1.000
_cell.length_b   1.000
_cell.length_c   1.000
_cell.angle_alpha   90.00
_cell.angle_beta   90.00
_cell.angle_gamma   90.00
#
_symmetry.space_group_name_H-M   'P 1'
#
loop_
_entity.id
_entity.type
_entity.pdbx_description
1 polymer ?
#
loop_
_entity_poly.entity_id
_entity_poly.type
_entity_poly.pdbx_seq_one_letter_code
_entity_poly.pdbx_strand_id
1 'polypeptide(L)'
;MHTTVAEFTLRRVLAWLHWAGREPTPEVQAAVLRTMADNLTVPADELFDLCLQPMRSGIEPQPIAPATPPLRRGSIGYGDY
;
A
#
# COMPACT_ATOMS: atom_id res chain seq x y z
N MET A 1 4.79 19.08 -14.34
CA MET A 1 4.86 19.15 -12.86
C MET A 1 5.82 18.08 -12.38
N HIS A 2 6.90 18.44 -11.70
CA HIS A 2 7.74 17.48 -11.00
C HIS A 2 7.07 17.15 -9.67
N THR A 3 6.60 15.91 -9.49
CA THR A 3 6.08 15.44 -8.21
C THR A 3 7.24 15.23 -7.24
N THR A 4 7.08 15.71 -6.00
CA THR A 4 8.08 15.50 -4.95
C THR A 4 8.03 14.07 -4.43
N VAL A 5 9.12 13.60 -3.80
CA VAL A 5 9.12 12.29 -3.13
C VAL A 5 7.99 12.20 -2.10
N ALA A 6 7.79 13.27 -1.30
CA ALA A 6 6.73 13.31 -0.30
C ALA A 6 5.33 13.20 -0.93
N GLU A 7 5.06 13.92 -2.02
CA GLU A 7 3.79 13.81 -2.74
C GLU A 7 3.56 12.41 -3.31
N PHE A 8 4.61 11.80 -3.86
CA PHE A 8 4.53 10.43 -4.39
C PHE A 8 4.23 9.43 -3.27
N THR A 9 4.94 9.53 -2.15
CA THR A 9 4.75 8.67 -0.99
C THR A 9 3.35 8.84 -0.39
N LEU A 10 2.86 10.08 -0.24
CA LEU A 10 1.51 10.36 0.25
C LEU A 10 0.45 9.67 -0.62
N ARG A 11 0.53 9.82 -1.95
CA ARG A 11 -0.41 9.16 -2.88
C ARG A 11 -0.37 7.64 -2.72
N ARG A 12 0.83 7.09 -2.59
CA ARG A 12 1.04 5.63 -2.47
C ARG A 12 0.47 5.09 -1.16
N VAL A 13 0.67 5.78 -0.03
CA VAL A 13 0.10 5.40 1.28
C VAL A 13 -1.43 5.45 1.22
N LEU A 14 -2.02 6.53 0.71
CA LEU A 14 -3.47 6.66 0.61
C LEU A 14 -4.09 5.59 -0.31
N ALA A 15 -3.47 5.32 -1.45
CA ALA A 15 -3.91 4.27 -2.36
C ALA A 15 -3.87 2.88 -1.70
N TRP A 16 -2.78 2.59 -0.96
CA TRP A 16 -2.66 1.33 -0.24
C TRP A 16 -3.76 1.18 0.82
N LEU A 17 -4.04 2.23 1.60
CA LEU A 17 -5.09 2.20 2.63
C LEU A 17 -6.47 1.96 2.03
N HIS A 18 -6.78 2.65 0.93
CA HIS A 18 -8.02 2.47 0.20
C HIS A 18 -8.18 1.02 -0.29
N TRP A 19 -7.14 0.44 -0.89
CA TRP A 19 -7.16 -0.96 -1.31
C TRP A 19 -7.22 -1.95 -0.16
N ALA A 20 -6.69 -1.59 1.00
CA ALA A 20 -6.80 -2.37 2.23
C ALA A 20 -8.19 -2.24 2.91
N GLY A 21 -9.14 -1.54 2.28
CA GLY A 21 -10.51 -1.37 2.79
C GLY A 21 -10.65 -0.26 3.83
N ARG A 22 -9.62 0.58 4.01
CA ARG A 22 -9.65 1.73 4.90
C ARG A 22 -9.87 3.00 4.09
N GLU A 23 -11.08 3.56 4.19
CA GLU A 23 -11.41 4.82 3.54
C GLU A 23 -10.48 5.96 4.00
N PRO A 24 -10.02 6.83 3.08
CA PRO A 24 -9.15 7.96 3.41
C PRO A 24 -9.97 9.10 4.01
N THR A 25 -10.52 8.89 5.21
CA THR A 25 -11.24 9.94 5.95
C THR A 25 -10.28 11.09 6.30
N PRO A 26 -10.81 12.30 6.59
CA PRO A 26 -9.96 13.43 7.01
C PRO A 26 -9.03 13.11 8.18
N GLU A 27 -9.48 12.27 9.12
CA GLU A 27 -8.69 11.84 10.28
C GLU A 27 -7.54 10.92 9.87
N VAL A 28 -7.78 9.99 8.94
CA VAL A 28 -6.74 9.11 8.38
C VAL A 28 -5.73 9.94 7.59
N GLN A 29 -6.19 10.86 6.74
CA GLN A 29 -5.32 11.74 5.96
C GLN A 29 -4.44 12.61 6.88
N ALA A 30 -5.02 13.20 7.93
CA ALA A 30 -4.28 13.97 8.92
C ALA A 30 -3.23 13.12 9.65
N ALA A 31 -3.56 11.87 9.99
CA ALA A 31 -2.61 10.94 10.57
C ALA A 31 -1.45 10.63 9.60
N VAL A 32 -1.72 10.43 8.29
CA VAL A 32 -0.68 10.15 7.28
C VAL A 32 0.26 11.33 7.20
N LEU A 33 -0.30 12.54 7.07
CA LEU A 33 0.48 13.76 6.96
C LEU A 33 1.35 14.00 8.20
N ARG A 34 0.82 13.73 9.39
CA ARG A 34 1.59 13.86 10.64
C ARG A 34 2.75 12.86 10.67
N THR A 35 2.51 11.58 10.42
CA THR A 35 3.57 10.58 10.38
C THR A 35 4.61 10.90 9.30
N MET A 36 4.19 11.39 8.14
CA MET A 36 5.11 11.78 7.08
C MET A 36 5.96 12.98 7.50
N ALA A 37 5.36 14.00 8.12
CA ALA A 37 6.08 15.16 8.63
C ALA A 37 7.15 14.78 9.67
N ASP A 38 6.83 13.82 10.55
CA ASP A 38 7.75 13.30 11.57
C ASP A 38 8.94 12.53 10.97
N ASN A 39 8.83 12.08 9.70
CA ASN A 39 9.83 11.23 9.03
C ASN A 39 10.41 11.86 7.75
N LEU A 40 10.20 13.15 7.49
CA LEU A 40 10.69 13.82 6.26
C LEU A 40 12.22 13.82 6.09
N THR A 41 12.97 13.60 7.17
CA THR A 41 14.44 13.58 7.16
C THR A 41 15.02 12.20 6.81
N VAL A 42 14.17 11.18 6.73
CA VAL A 42 14.56 9.78 6.49
C VAL A 42 14.72 9.55 4.97
N PRO A 43 15.56 8.59 4.53
CA PRO A 43 15.69 8.25 3.12
C PRO A 43 14.34 7.95 2.43
N ALA A 44 14.25 8.35 1.17
CA ALA A 44 13.03 8.29 0.36
C ALA A 44 12.45 6.87 0.22
N ASP A 45 13.32 5.88 0.19
CA ASP A 45 13.02 4.45 0.10
C ASP A 45 12.40 3.89 1.38
N GLU A 46 12.70 4.48 2.54
CA GLU A 46 12.17 4.05 3.85
C GLU A 46 10.88 4.80 4.24
N LEU A 47 10.68 6.00 3.70
CA LEU A 47 9.56 6.89 4.08
C LEU A 47 8.19 6.23 3.93
N PHE A 48 7.99 5.41 2.88
CA PHE A 48 6.73 4.72 2.64
C PHE A 48 6.39 3.74 3.77
N ASP A 49 7.34 2.87 4.12
CA ASP A 49 7.10 1.82 5.12
C ASP A 49 6.90 2.42 6.52
N LEU A 50 7.66 3.47 6.85
CA LEU A 50 7.50 4.23 8.10
C LEU A 50 6.13 4.91 8.20
N CYS A 51 5.64 5.51 7.09
CA CYS A 51 4.30 6.09 7.05
C CYS A 51 3.21 5.02 7.16
N LEU A 52 3.42 3.85 6.57
CA LEU A 52 2.41 2.81 6.49
C LEU A 52 2.28 2.02 7.80
N GLN A 53 3.39 1.73 8.47
CA GLN A 53 3.43 0.82 9.63
C GLN A 53 2.42 1.18 10.73
N PRO A 54 2.29 2.45 11.19
CA PRO A 54 1.29 2.81 12.19
C PRO A 54 -0.15 2.56 11.72
N MET A 55 -0.39 2.67 10.42
CA MET A 55 -1.72 2.59 9.80
C MET A 55 -2.20 1.18 9.53
N ARG A 56 -1.27 0.21 9.57
CA ARG A 56 -1.60 -1.22 9.45
C ARG A 56 -2.38 -1.72 10.67
N SER A 57 -2.25 -1.05 11.81
CA SER A 57 -3.05 -1.38 13.00
C SER A 57 -4.54 -1.19 12.70
N GLY A 58 -5.32 -2.26 12.90
CA GLY A 58 -6.77 -2.28 12.66
C GLY A 58 -7.21 -2.65 11.24
N ILE A 59 -6.28 -2.99 10.33
CA ILE A 59 -6.62 -3.56 9.03
C ILE A 59 -6.66 -5.08 9.17
N GLU A 60 -7.85 -5.66 9.08
CA GLU A 60 -7.97 -7.12 9.04
C GLU A 60 -7.47 -7.65 7.69
N PRO A 61 -6.60 -8.68 7.68
CA PRO A 61 -6.19 -9.31 6.43
C PRO A 61 -7.43 -9.92 5.76
N GLN A 62 -7.75 -9.44 4.56
CA GLN A 62 -8.83 -10.05 3.80
C GLN A 62 -8.43 -11.46 3.36
N PRO A 63 -9.35 -12.44 3.42
CA PRO A 63 -9.09 -13.77 2.91
C PRO A 63 -8.84 -13.67 1.40
N ILE A 64 -7.68 -14.15 0.96
CA ILE A 64 -7.32 -14.19 -0.46
C ILE A 64 -8.26 -15.19 -1.15
N ALA A 65 -9.07 -14.71 -2.10
CA ALA A 65 -9.90 -15.59 -2.90
C ALA A 65 -9.01 -16.60 -3.66
N PRO A 66 -9.35 -17.90 -3.64
CA PRO A 66 -8.59 -18.88 -4.40
C PRO A 66 -8.64 -18.54 -5.89
N ALA A 67 -7.49 -18.58 -6.56
CA ALA A 67 -7.44 -18.40 -8.01
C ALA A 67 -8.27 -19.52 -8.67
N THR A 68 -9.41 -19.14 -9.25
CA THR A 68 -10.37 -20.08 -9.86
C THR A 68 -10.67 -19.65 -11.30
N PRO A 69 -10.52 -20.54 -12.30
CA PRO A 69 -10.03 -21.91 -12.20
C PRO A 69 -8.55 -21.96 -11.76
N PRO A 70 -8.09 -23.10 -11.21
CA PRO A 70 -6.68 -23.29 -10.86
C PRO A 70 -5.79 -22.85 -12.02
N LEU A 71 -4.76 -22.06 -11.72
CA LEU A 71 -3.78 -21.61 -12.72
C LEU A 71 -3.09 -22.83 -13.34
N ARG A 72 -3.63 -23.35 -14.44
CA ARG A 72 -2.98 -24.38 -15.25
C ARG A 72 -1.90 -23.71 -16.07
N ARG A 73 -0.65 -23.85 -15.63
CA ARG A 73 0.54 -23.28 -16.30
C ARG A 73 0.86 -23.96 -17.64
N GLY A 74 0.07 -24.94 -18.06
CA GLY A 74 0.20 -25.62 -19.35
C GLY A 74 -0.25 -24.82 -20.58
N SER A 75 -1.02 -23.72 -20.46
CA SER A 75 -1.54 -22.99 -21.63
C SER A 75 -0.47 -22.26 -22.46
N ILE A 76 0.72 -22.07 -21.90
CA ILE A 76 1.90 -21.45 -22.53
C ILE A 76 3.04 -22.46 -22.72
N GLY A 77 2.77 -23.77 -22.60
CA GLY A 77 3.73 -24.83 -22.95
C GLY A 77 4.88 -25.04 -21.96
N TYR A 78 4.77 -24.54 -20.72
CA TYR A 78 5.83 -24.67 -19.70
C TYR A 78 5.82 -26.00 -18.91
N GLY A 79 4.95 -26.96 -19.25
CA GLY A 79 4.98 -28.32 -18.69
C GLY A 79 3.60 -28.95 -18.47
N ASP A 80 3.61 -30.27 -18.30
CA ASP A 80 2.42 -31.14 -18.16
C ASP A 80 1.77 -30.99 -16.77
N TYR A 81 0.96 -29.94 -16.57
CA TYR A 81 -0.01 -29.82 -15.45
C TYR A 81 -1.31 -29.11 -15.89
#